data_AF-A0A937TWM1-F1
#
_entry.id   AF-A0A937TWM1-F1
#
_cell.length_a   1.000
_cell.length_b   1.000
_cell.length_c   1.000
_cell.angle_alpha   90.00
_cell.angle_beta   90.00
_cell.angle_gamma   90.00
#
_symmetry.space_group_name_H-M   'P 1'
#
loop_
_entity.id
_entity.type
_entity.pdbx_description
1 polymer ?
#
loop_
_entity_poly.entity_id
_entity_poly.type
_entity_poly.pdbx_seq_one_letter_code
_entity_poly.pdbx_strand_id
1 'polypeptide(L)'
;MAVGNYYLITALPSLGDLGSMPPIAPADLVDHVAGAGAREPVEMVLLSDDLLQRDAFLAGELEQPEPAVLTRVQVQDEEPMPPYLATEADEASGRNRPASDAVWEAYFRCAAEVARRRSSDFLAAWVGYEVALRNALAVARAKALDLDPDAYTVAADLADRDADFQTLLSEWADAENPLEGLRVLDRARWQWLAEHDAHFTFADDELAAYAAKLMLLMRWHRLEQAEKEADKEH
;
A
#
# COMPACT_ATOMS: atom_id res chain seq x y z
N MET A 1 -12.14 -11.02 -22.96
CA MET A 1 -11.92 -10.09 -21.83
C MET A 1 -11.02 -8.91 -22.21
N ALA A 2 -9.99 -9.09 -23.06
CA ALA A 2 -9.10 -8.01 -23.52
C ALA A 2 -9.77 -6.74 -24.11
N VAL A 3 -10.90 -6.87 -24.82
CA VAL A 3 -11.57 -5.70 -25.44
C VAL A 3 -12.17 -4.74 -24.41
N GLY A 4 -12.66 -5.25 -23.26
CA GLY A 4 -13.21 -4.40 -22.19
C GLY A 4 -12.14 -3.57 -21.51
N ASN A 5 -11.01 -4.19 -21.17
CA ASN A 5 -9.88 -3.52 -20.52
C ASN A 5 -9.18 -2.52 -21.44
N TYR A 6 -9.13 -2.79 -22.76
CA TYR A 6 -8.62 -1.83 -23.74
C TYR A 6 -9.34 -0.48 -23.65
N TYR A 7 -10.69 -0.47 -23.60
CA TYR A 7 -11.45 0.78 -23.46
C TYR A 7 -11.25 1.44 -22.10
N LEU A 8 -11.11 0.65 -21.03
CA LEU A 8 -10.87 1.18 -19.69
C LEU A 8 -9.51 1.86 -19.59
N ILE A 9 -8.45 1.21 -20.05
CA ILE A 9 -7.07 1.73 -19.99
C ILE A 9 -6.90 2.95 -20.90
N THR A 10 -7.46 2.92 -22.11
CA THR A 10 -7.34 4.05 -23.05
C THR A 10 -8.16 5.28 -22.65
N ALA A 11 -9.15 5.12 -21.77
CA ALA A 11 -9.91 6.23 -21.20
C ALA A 11 -9.26 6.83 -19.94
N LEU A 12 -8.28 6.14 -19.33
CA LEU A 12 -7.57 6.65 -18.17
C LEU A 12 -6.57 7.74 -18.58
N PRO A 13 -6.43 8.79 -17.77
CA PRO A 13 -5.40 9.80 -18.01
C PRO A 13 -4.00 9.19 -17.84
N SER A 14 -3.03 9.73 -18.58
CA SER A 14 -1.63 9.35 -18.38
C SER A 14 -1.17 9.77 -16.98
N LEU A 15 -0.52 8.85 -16.27
CA LEU A 15 0.20 9.19 -15.05
C LEU A 15 1.52 9.89 -15.40
N GLY A 16 1.85 10.93 -14.65
CA GLY A 16 3.16 11.59 -14.73
C GLY A 16 4.23 10.83 -13.94
N ASP A 17 5.40 11.46 -13.78
CA ASP A 17 6.47 10.96 -12.91
C ASP A 17 6.10 11.12 -11.43
N LEU A 18 6.82 10.41 -10.55
CA LEU A 18 6.66 10.56 -9.09
C LEU A 18 6.78 12.02 -8.67
N GLY A 19 5.82 12.50 -7.85
CA GLY A 19 5.68 13.91 -7.47
C GLY A 19 4.81 14.74 -8.42
N SER A 20 4.36 14.19 -9.54
CA SER A 20 3.32 14.82 -10.36
C SER A 20 1.98 14.82 -9.64
N MET A 21 1.13 15.79 -9.98
CA MET A 21 -0.24 15.82 -9.47
C MET A 21 -1.02 14.58 -9.96
N PRO A 22 -1.71 13.84 -9.08
CA PRO A 22 -2.52 12.70 -9.48
C PRO A 22 -3.66 13.19 -10.39
N PRO A 23 -3.86 12.59 -11.58
CA PRO A 23 -4.81 13.12 -12.56
C PRO A 23 -6.28 12.80 -12.25
N ILE A 24 -6.53 11.82 -11.39
CA ILE A 24 -7.85 11.41 -10.87
C ILE A 24 -7.71 10.98 -9.42
N ALA A 25 -8.81 10.96 -8.65
CA ALA A 25 -8.78 10.38 -7.31
C ALA A 25 -8.77 8.83 -7.39
N PRO A 26 -8.15 8.14 -6.42
CA PRO A 26 -8.24 6.69 -6.31
C PRO A 26 -9.68 6.14 -6.27
N ALA A 27 -10.62 6.84 -5.62
CA ALA A 27 -12.03 6.45 -5.61
C ALA A 27 -12.67 6.49 -7.01
N ASP A 28 -12.32 7.50 -7.83
CA ASP A 28 -12.79 7.58 -9.22
C ASP A 28 -12.28 6.40 -10.06
N LEU A 29 -11.06 5.92 -9.79
CA LEU A 29 -10.53 4.73 -10.43
C LEU A 29 -11.33 3.47 -10.05
N VAL A 30 -11.70 3.32 -8.76
CA VAL A 30 -12.54 2.20 -8.29
C VAL A 30 -13.89 2.20 -9.01
N ASP A 31 -14.53 3.37 -9.14
CA ASP A 31 -15.77 3.52 -9.88
C ASP A 31 -15.61 3.17 -11.37
N HIS A 32 -14.49 3.58 -11.98
CA HIS A 32 -14.18 3.29 -13.38
C HIS A 32 -14.01 1.78 -13.65
N VAL A 33 -13.46 1.03 -12.70
CA VAL A 33 -13.25 -0.43 -12.81
C VAL A 33 -14.38 -1.26 -12.21
N ALA A 34 -15.48 -0.68 -11.73
CA ALA A 34 -16.51 -1.34 -10.94
C ALA A 34 -17.14 -2.60 -11.60
N GLY A 35 -17.13 -2.69 -12.93
CA GLY A 35 -17.61 -3.85 -13.71
C GLY A 35 -16.51 -4.71 -14.35
N ALA A 36 -15.24 -4.42 -14.08
CA ALA A 36 -14.09 -5.06 -14.71
C ALA A 36 -13.54 -6.25 -13.89
N GLY A 37 -12.84 -7.17 -14.55
CA GLY A 37 -12.11 -8.26 -13.88
C GLY A 37 -11.03 -7.75 -12.92
N ALA A 38 -10.41 -6.62 -13.30
CA ALA A 38 -9.38 -5.92 -12.55
C ALA A 38 -9.85 -5.24 -11.25
N ARG A 39 -11.16 -5.18 -10.98
CA ARG A 39 -11.70 -4.50 -9.80
C ARG A 39 -11.04 -4.96 -8.51
N GLU A 40 -11.05 -6.26 -8.25
CA GLU A 40 -10.53 -6.80 -7.00
C GLU A 40 -9.01 -6.56 -6.85
N PRO A 41 -8.16 -6.79 -7.86
CA PRO A 41 -6.75 -6.40 -7.76
C PRO A 41 -6.52 -4.91 -7.50
N VAL A 42 -7.26 -4.03 -8.18
CA VAL A 42 -7.18 -2.57 -7.98
C VAL A 42 -7.58 -2.19 -6.56
N GLU A 43 -8.72 -2.70 -6.08
CA GLU A 43 -9.17 -2.44 -4.71
C GLU A 43 -8.16 -2.96 -3.68
N MET A 44 -7.54 -4.12 -3.88
CA MET A 44 -6.51 -4.62 -2.97
C MET A 44 -5.30 -3.70 -2.91
N VAL A 45 -4.82 -3.21 -4.05
CA VAL A 45 -3.71 -2.24 -4.08
C VAL A 45 -4.06 -0.98 -3.30
N LEU A 46 -5.21 -0.38 -3.60
CA LEU A 46 -5.64 0.88 -2.98
C LEU A 46 -5.97 0.73 -1.49
N LEU A 47 -6.47 -0.44 -1.07
CA LEU A 47 -6.76 -0.75 0.33
C LEU A 47 -5.50 -0.64 1.22
N SER A 48 -4.31 -0.91 0.69
CA SER A 48 -3.07 -0.72 1.46
C SER A 48 -2.87 0.74 1.88
N ASP A 49 -3.22 1.69 1.03
CA ASP A 49 -3.15 3.12 1.37
C ASP A 49 -4.22 3.49 2.39
N ASP A 50 -5.43 2.96 2.27
CA ASP A 50 -6.48 3.18 3.26
C ASP A 50 -6.07 2.69 4.66
N LEU A 51 -5.36 1.56 4.74
CA LEU A 51 -4.81 1.05 6.01
C LEU A 51 -3.69 1.95 6.56
N LEU A 52 -2.83 2.50 5.69
CA LEU A 52 -1.83 3.50 6.11
C LEU A 52 -2.50 4.77 6.62
N GLN A 53 -3.57 5.24 5.95
CA GLN A 53 -4.35 6.38 6.40
C GLN A 53 -5.00 6.14 7.75
N ARG A 54 -5.51 4.91 7.98
CA ARG A 54 -6.07 4.51 9.27
C ARG A 54 -5.01 4.55 10.37
N ASP A 55 -3.84 3.96 10.14
CA ASP A 55 -2.74 3.98 11.10
C ASP A 55 -2.33 5.43 11.43
N ALA A 56 -2.21 6.28 10.41
CA ALA A 56 -1.87 7.70 10.59
C ALA A 56 -2.96 8.47 11.35
N PHE A 57 -4.24 8.24 11.05
CA PHE A 57 -5.36 8.87 11.75
C PHE A 57 -5.38 8.48 13.24
N LEU A 58 -5.22 7.19 13.54
CA LEU A 58 -5.18 6.70 14.92
C LEU A 58 -3.95 7.15 15.70
N ALA A 59 -2.84 7.40 15.00
CA ALA A 59 -1.65 8.02 15.59
C ALA A 59 -1.80 9.54 15.78
N GLY A 60 -2.85 10.17 15.24
CA GLY A 60 -3.04 11.62 15.24
C GLY A 60 -2.16 12.37 14.25
N GLU A 61 -1.56 11.66 13.29
CA GLU A 61 -0.70 12.21 12.23
C GLU A 61 -1.50 12.69 11.01
N LEU A 62 -2.77 12.26 10.90
CA LEU A 62 -3.68 12.63 9.82
C LEU A 62 -5.03 13.03 10.40
N GLU A 63 -5.51 14.23 10.10
CA GLU A 63 -6.81 14.69 10.60
C GLU A 63 -7.99 14.21 9.75
N GLN A 64 -7.81 14.21 8.42
CA GLN A 64 -8.90 13.99 7.46
C GLN A 64 -8.50 12.91 6.46
N PRO A 65 -8.84 11.64 6.73
CA PRO A 65 -8.60 10.56 5.79
C PRO A 65 -9.55 10.64 4.59
N GLU A 66 -9.00 10.29 3.42
CA GLU A 66 -9.66 10.21 2.12
C GLU A 66 -9.44 8.79 1.54
N PRO A 67 -10.09 7.77 2.12
CA PRO A 67 -9.92 6.40 1.66
C PRO A 67 -10.62 6.17 0.30
N ALA A 68 -10.11 5.19 -0.44
CA ALA A 68 -10.61 4.81 -1.75
C ALA A 68 -11.58 3.61 -1.70
N VAL A 69 -11.33 2.67 -0.78
CA VAL A 69 -12.03 1.37 -0.68
C VAL A 69 -12.78 1.26 0.63
N LEU A 70 -12.14 1.59 1.75
CA LEU A 70 -12.79 1.69 3.05
C LEU A 70 -13.66 2.94 3.12
N THR A 71 -14.68 2.89 3.97
CA THR A 71 -15.42 4.11 4.31
C THR A 71 -14.60 4.97 5.27
N ARG A 72 -14.86 6.29 5.28
CA ARG A 72 -14.21 7.21 6.23
C ARG A 72 -14.45 6.78 7.69
N VAL A 73 -15.67 6.35 8.02
CA VAL A 73 -16.03 5.90 9.37
C VAL A 73 -15.30 4.62 9.80
N GLN A 74 -14.99 3.71 8.87
CA GLN A 74 -14.14 2.55 9.15
C GLN A 74 -12.67 2.93 9.39
N VAL A 75 -12.13 3.87 8.61
CA VAL A 75 -10.78 4.40 8.81
C VAL A 75 -10.65 5.16 10.13
N GLN A 76 -11.74 5.79 10.59
CA GLN A 76 -11.80 6.51 11.85
C GLN A 76 -12.09 5.62 13.07
N ASP A 77 -12.20 4.30 12.89
CA ASP A 77 -12.52 3.30 13.93
C ASP A 77 -13.90 3.50 14.57
N GLU A 78 -14.82 4.16 13.87
CA GLU A 78 -16.21 4.35 14.29
C GLU A 78 -17.12 3.19 13.85
N GLU A 79 -16.70 2.41 12.84
CA GLU A 79 -17.38 1.21 12.35
C GLU A 79 -16.38 0.04 12.27
N PRO A 80 -16.81 -1.20 12.60
CA PRO A 80 -15.92 -2.36 12.46
C PRO A 80 -15.37 -2.53 11.05
N MET A 81 -14.14 -3.01 11.00
CA MET A 81 -13.48 -3.39 9.76
C MET A 81 -14.26 -4.49 9.02
N PRO A 82 -14.20 -4.53 7.67
CA PRO A 82 -14.78 -5.61 6.90
C PRO A 82 -14.32 -6.99 7.41
N PRO A 83 -15.16 -8.04 7.36
CA PRO A 83 -14.86 -9.35 7.97
C PRO A 83 -13.54 -9.99 7.54
N TYR A 84 -13.05 -9.71 6.32
CA TYR A 84 -11.78 -10.22 5.82
C TYR A 84 -10.54 -9.48 6.38
N LEU A 85 -10.73 -8.33 7.02
CA LEU A 85 -9.73 -7.58 7.79
C LEU A 85 -10.01 -7.62 9.29
N ALA A 86 -11.20 -8.05 9.70
CA ALA A 86 -11.55 -8.24 11.09
C ALA A 86 -10.71 -9.39 11.66
N THR A 87 -9.65 -9.03 12.37
CA THR A 87 -8.89 -9.96 13.18
C THR A 87 -9.67 -10.17 14.45
N GLU A 88 -10.22 -11.36 14.67
CA GLU A 88 -10.64 -11.74 16.02
C GLU A 88 -9.42 -11.49 16.92
N ALA A 89 -9.58 -10.59 17.90
CA ALA A 89 -8.49 -10.20 18.79
C ALA A 89 -7.79 -11.47 19.28
N ASP A 90 -6.51 -11.57 18.97
CA ASP A 90 -5.73 -12.81 18.96
C ASP A 90 -5.42 -13.25 20.40
N GLU A 91 -6.46 -13.58 21.18
CA GLU A 91 -6.36 -14.14 22.53
C GLU A 91 -5.79 -15.57 22.50
N ALA A 92 -5.81 -16.24 21.34
CA ALA A 92 -5.41 -17.63 21.17
C ALA A 92 -3.91 -17.83 20.87
N SER A 93 -3.22 -16.86 20.28
CA SER A 93 -1.85 -17.07 19.77
C SER A 93 -0.73 -16.77 20.78
N GLY A 94 -1.04 -16.19 21.95
CA GLY A 94 -0.05 -15.89 23.00
C GLY A 94 1.06 -14.89 22.59
N ARG A 95 0.98 -14.32 21.38
CA ARG A 95 1.87 -13.27 20.89
C ARG A 95 1.18 -11.93 21.15
N ASN A 96 1.82 -11.06 21.92
CA ASN A 96 1.35 -9.69 22.14
C ASN A 96 1.65 -8.83 20.89
N ARG A 97 1.00 -9.15 19.77
CA ARG A 97 1.16 -8.40 18.50
C ARG A 97 0.37 -7.10 18.57
N PRO A 98 0.92 -5.98 18.07
CA PRO A 98 0.14 -4.76 17.88
C PRO A 98 -1.09 -5.06 17.01
N ALA A 99 -2.25 -4.48 17.38
CA ALA A 99 -3.49 -4.68 16.63
C ALA A 99 -3.36 -4.27 15.15
N SER A 100 -2.55 -3.26 14.85
CA SER A 100 -2.25 -2.85 13.47
C SER A 100 -1.55 -3.96 12.68
N ASP A 101 -0.55 -4.65 13.26
CA ASP A 101 0.16 -5.73 12.56
C ASP A 101 -0.75 -6.92 12.24
N ALA A 102 -1.73 -7.21 13.09
CA ALA A 102 -2.73 -8.24 12.81
C ALA A 102 -3.58 -7.87 11.59
N VAL A 103 -4.05 -6.62 11.51
CA VAL A 103 -4.84 -6.12 10.36
C VAL A 103 -4.02 -6.16 9.07
N TRP A 104 -2.74 -5.77 9.13
CA TRP A 104 -1.81 -5.87 8.00
C TRP A 104 -1.57 -7.33 7.57
N GLU A 105 -1.42 -8.26 8.51
CA GLU A 105 -1.33 -9.69 8.18
C GLU A 105 -2.62 -10.16 7.47
N ALA A 106 -3.80 -9.84 7.99
CA ALA A 106 -5.08 -10.18 7.37
C ALA A 106 -5.21 -9.62 5.95
N TYR A 107 -4.81 -8.35 5.76
CA TYR A 107 -4.74 -7.70 4.46
C TYR A 107 -3.85 -8.46 3.47
N PHE A 108 -2.59 -8.75 3.82
CA PHE A 108 -1.67 -9.43 2.91
C PHE A 108 -2.15 -10.83 2.54
N ARG A 109 -2.75 -11.56 3.49
CA ARG A 109 -3.37 -12.87 3.23
C ARG A 109 -4.53 -12.75 2.25
N CYS A 110 -5.40 -11.76 2.43
CA CYS A 110 -6.52 -11.49 1.55
C CYS A 110 -6.03 -11.12 0.14
N ALA A 111 -5.09 -10.18 0.04
CA ALA A 111 -4.51 -9.75 -1.24
C ALA A 111 -3.85 -10.90 -2.00
N ALA A 112 -3.10 -11.77 -1.30
CA ALA A 112 -2.50 -12.95 -1.91
C ALA A 112 -3.55 -13.98 -2.40
N GLU A 113 -4.67 -14.13 -1.69
CA GLU A 113 -5.78 -14.97 -2.17
C GLU A 113 -6.48 -14.37 -3.39
N VAL A 114 -6.70 -13.05 -3.41
CA VAL A 114 -7.23 -12.34 -4.58
C VAL A 114 -6.30 -12.52 -5.78
N ALA A 115 -4.98 -12.37 -5.58
CA ALA A 115 -3.99 -12.56 -6.63
C ALA A 115 -4.09 -13.95 -7.26
N ARG A 116 -4.17 -15.01 -6.43
CA ARG A 116 -4.37 -16.38 -6.91
C ARG A 116 -5.69 -16.56 -7.65
N ARG A 117 -6.80 -16.14 -7.05
CA ARG A 117 -8.15 -16.30 -7.60
C ARG A 117 -8.32 -15.59 -8.94
N ARG A 118 -7.70 -14.42 -9.09
CA ARG A 118 -7.75 -13.59 -10.29
C ARG A 118 -6.61 -13.90 -11.27
N SER A 119 -5.68 -14.78 -10.89
CA SER A 119 -4.46 -15.07 -11.66
C SER A 119 -3.72 -13.78 -12.03
N SER A 120 -3.59 -12.88 -11.04
CA SER A 120 -2.89 -11.61 -11.18
C SER A 120 -1.45 -11.80 -10.74
N ASP A 121 -0.54 -11.87 -11.71
CA ASP A 121 0.89 -12.04 -11.46
C ASP A 121 1.47 -10.75 -10.87
N PHE A 122 1.00 -9.59 -11.35
CA PHE A 122 1.37 -8.29 -10.78
C PHE A 122 1.02 -8.19 -9.29
N LEU A 123 -0.23 -8.50 -8.90
CA LEU A 123 -0.64 -8.37 -7.50
C LEU A 123 0.14 -9.34 -6.60
N ALA A 124 0.41 -10.56 -7.07
CA ALA A 124 1.21 -11.52 -6.33
C ALA A 124 2.63 -11.01 -6.08
N ALA A 125 3.28 -10.47 -7.12
CA ALA A 125 4.62 -9.89 -7.02
C ALA A 125 4.63 -8.64 -6.13
N TRP A 126 3.66 -7.75 -6.28
CA TRP A 126 3.52 -6.55 -5.47
C TRP A 126 3.34 -6.88 -3.97
N VAL A 127 2.47 -7.85 -3.65
CA VAL A 127 2.29 -8.32 -2.27
C VAL A 127 3.58 -8.92 -1.71
N GLY A 128 4.28 -9.75 -2.50
CA GLY A 128 5.55 -10.33 -2.07
C GLY A 128 6.61 -9.27 -1.75
N TYR A 129 6.73 -8.27 -2.63
CA TYR A 129 7.62 -7.12 -2.43
C TYR A 129 7.25 -6.30 -1.18
N GLU A 130 5.99 -5.91 -1.01
CA GLU A 130 5.56 -5.09 0.13
C GLU A 130 5.69 -5.82 1.47
N VAL A 131 5.38 -7.12 1.52
CA VAL A 131 5.61 -7.94 2.72
C VAL A 131 7.10 -8.00 3.05
N ALA A 132 7.96 -8.23 2.07
CA ALA A 132 9.40 -8.29 2.26
C ALA A 132 9.95 -6.95 2.76
N LEU A 133 9.54 -5.83 2.14
CA LEU A 133 9.94 -4.48 2.54
C LEU A 133 9.46 -4.13 3.96
N ARG A 134 8.18 -4.39 4.29
CA ARG A 134 7.62 -4.14 5.62
C ARG A 134 8.37 -4.92 6.69
N ASN A 135 8.62 -6.20 6.46
CA ASN A 135 9.33 -7.05 7.42
C ASN A 135 10.79 -6.62 7.57
N ALA A 136 11.46 -6.21 6.48
CA ALA A 136 12.81 -5.68 6.53
C ALA A 136 12.90 -4.40 7.38
N LEU A 137 11.93 -3.48 7.22
CA LEU A 137 11.80 -2.27 8.05
C LEU A 137 11.51 -2.61 9.52
N ALA A 138 10.60 -3.54 9.78
CA ALA A 138 10.26 -3.98 11.13
C ALA A 138 11.48 -4.57 11.85
N VAL A 139 12.25 -5.41 11.16
CA VAL A 139 13.50 -5.98 11.69
C VAL A 139 14.54 -4.90 11.96
N ALA A 140 14.71 -3.93 11.06
CA ALA A 140 15.63 -2.82 11.26
C ALA A 140 15.25 -1.96 12.47
N ARG A 141 13.97 -1.61 12.61
CA ARG A 141 13.43 -0.83 13.74
C ARG A 141 13.53 -1.58 15.06
N ALA A 142 13.16 -2.86 15.09
CA ALA A 142 13.23 -3.69 16.29
C ALA A 142 14.68 -3.78 16.79
N LYS A 143 15.65 -4.00 15.89
CA LYS A 143 17.08 -3.99 16.25
C LYS A 143 17.54 -2.64 16.81
N ALA A 144 17.11 -1.54 16.21
CA ALA A 144 17.45 -0.19 16.70
C ALA A 144 16.88 0.10 18.10
N LEU A 145 15.74 -0.52 18.43
CA LEU A 145 15.03 -0.36 19.70
C LEU A 145 15.30 -1.47 20.73
N ASP A 146 16.21 -2.40 20.44
CA ASP A 146 16.50 -3.59 21.27
C ASP A 146 15.24 -4.44 21.58
N LEU A 147 14.36 -4.57 20.58
CA LEU A 147 13.14 -5.38 20.62
C LEU A 147 13.31 -6.67 19.81
N ASP A 148 12.51 -7.69 20.14
CA ASP A 148 12.44 -8.94 19.38
C ASP A 148 11.81 -8.71 17.99
N PRO A 149 12.56 -8.88 16.88
CA PRO A 149 12.03 -8.67 15.53
C PRO A 149 10.87 -9.61 15.16
N ASP A 150 10.87 -10.84 15.67
CA ASP A 150 9.88 -11.86 15.30
C ASP A 150 8.48 -11.49 15.78
N ALA A 151 8.37 -10.62 16.79
CA ALA A 151 7.11 -10.09 17.29
C ALA A 151 6.40 -9.13 16.31
N TYR A 152 7.13 -8.54 15.36
CA TYR A 152 6.64 -7.48 14.47
C TYR A 152 6.59 -7.88 12.99
N THR A 153 7.06 -9.07 12.64
CA THR A 153 6.96 -9.56 11.25
C THR A 153 5.56 -10.10 10.96
N VAL A 154 5.06 -9.78 9.76
CA VAL A 154 3.73 -10.15 9.29
C VAL A 154 3.83 -10.98 8.00
N ALA A 155 3.02 -12.04 7.91
CA ALA A 155 2.90 -12.88 6.72
C ALA A 155 4.23 -13.26 6.03
N ALA A 156 5.29 -13.53 6.81
CA ALA A 156 6.66 -13.68 6.30
C ALA A 156 6.83 -14.78 5.22
N ASP A 157 5.93 -15.76 5.17
CA ASP A 157 5.90 -16.79 4.13
C ASP A 157 5.47 -16.28 2.74
N LEU A 158 4.82 -15.11 2.67
CA LEU A 158 4.47 -14.44 1.42
C LEU A 158 5.60 -13.54 0.88
N ALA A 159 6.63 -13.24 1.68
CA ALA A 159 7.69 -12.33 1.30
C ALA A 159 8.45 -12.81 0.06
N ASP A 160 8.75 -11.89 -0.84
CA ASP A 160 9.76 -12.11 -1.88
C ASP A 160 11.12 -12.36 -1.21
N ARG A 161 11.69 -13.55 -1.45
CA ARG A 161 12.95 -13.99 -0.84
C ARG A 161 14.18 -13.51 -1.59
N ASP A 162 14.00 -13.10 -2.84
CA ASP A 162 15.08 -12.62 -3.69
C ASP A 162 15.25 -11.10 -3.59
N ALA A 163 14.30 -10.40 -2.94
CA ALA A 163 14.38 -8.97 -2.69
C ALA A 163 15.49 -8.62 -1.70
N ASP A 164 16.41 -7.74 -2.11
CA ASP A 164 17.46 -7.18 -1.28
C ASP A 164 17.20 -5.71 -0.96
N PHE A 165 17.04 -5.40 0.32
CA PHE A 165 16.76 -4.05 0.82
C PHE A 165 17.95 -3.44 1.57
N GLN A 166 19.15 -4.02 1.55
CA GLN A 166 20.28 -3.52 2.34
C GLN A 166 20.60 -2.05 2.05
N THR A 167 20.74 -1.68 0.77
CA THR A 167 20.99 -0.30 0.36
C THR A 167 19.83 0.62 0.75
N LEU A 168 18.59 0.20 0.46
CA LEU A 168 17.39 0.96 0.78
C LEU A 168 17.26 1.24 2.28
N LEU A 169 17.52 0.24 3.12
CA LEU A 169 17.46 0.38 4.58
C LEU A 169 18.55 1.30 5.11
N SER A 170 19.75 1.29 4.50
CA SER A 170 20.81 2.24 4.85
C SER A 170 20.39 3.66 4.54
N GLU A 171 19.89 3.93 3.33
CA GLU A 171 19.42 5.26 2.92
C GLU A 171 18.24 5.73 3.78
N TRP A 172 17.31 4.82 4.09
CA TRP A 172 16.18 5.11 4.98
C TRP A 172 16.64 5.44 6.41
N ALA A 173 17.63 4.72 6.94
CA ALA A 173 18.16 4.94 8.29
C ALA A 173 19.00 6.23 8.40
N ASP A 174 19.65 6.63 7.31
CA ASP A 174 20.46 7.86 7.21
C ASP A 174 19.60 9.11 6.92
N ALA A 175 18.30 8.95 6.68
CA ALA A 175 17.40 10.06 6.40
C ALA A 175 17.34 11.08 7.56
N GLU A 176 17.35 12.37 7.24
CA GLU A 176 17.43 13.45 8.23
C GLU A 176 16.19 13.52 9.12
N ASN A 177 15.04 13.09 8.62
CA ASN A 177 13.77 13.09 9.33
C ASN A 177 12.83 11.98 8.79
N PRO A 178 11.74 11.65 9.51
CA PRO A 178 10.82 10.60 9.09
C PRO A 178 10.18 10.81 7.71
N LEU A 179 9.94 12.07 7.30
CA LEU A 179 9.36 12.41 6.00
C LEU A 179 10.32 12.05 4.86
N GLU A 180 11.60 12.38 4.98
CA GLU A 180 12.64 11.97 4.03
C GLU A 180 12.78 10.45 3.97
N GLY A 181 12.68 9.78 5.12
CA GLY A 181 12.62 8.32 5.18
C GLY A 181 11.44 7.76 4.37
N LEU A 182 10.26 8.35 4.46
CA LEU A 182 9.10 7.94 3.66
C LEU A 182 9.33 8.18 2.16
N ARG A 183 9.93 9.32 1.77
CA ARG A 183 10.30 9.64 0.38
C ARG A 183 11.26 8.61 -0.21
N VAL A 184 12.24 8.15 0.57
CA VAL A 184 13.17 7.08 0.17
C VAL A 184 12.40 5.79 -0.16
N LEU A 185 11.46 5.39 0.70
CA LEU A 185 10.66 4.18 0.49
C LEU A 185 9.71 4.30 -0.72
N ASP A 186 9.07 5.46 -0.91
CA ASP A 186 8.17 5.66 -2.05
C ASP A 186 8.90 5.73 -3.39
N ARG A 187 10.14 6.25 -3.42
CA ARG A 187 11.00 6.16 -4.61
C ARG A 187 11.34 4.72 -4.95
N ALA A 188 11.68 3.90 -3.95
CA ALA A 188 11.97 2.48 -4.17
C ALA A 188 10.76 1.72 -4.72
N ARG A 189 9.56 1.98 -4.18
CA ARG A 189 8.31 1.43 -4.72
C ARG A 189 8.07 1.85 -6.16
N TRP A 190 8.26 3.14 -6.46
CA TRP A 190 8.09 3.66 -7.82
C TRP A 190 9.06 3.02 -8.82
N GLN A 191 10.32 2.83 -8.41
CA GLN A 191 11.31 2.14 -9.24
C GLN A 191 10.91 0.67 -9.47
N TRP A 192 10.51 -0.04 -8.40
CA TRP A 192 10.02 -1.42 -8.53
C TRP A 192 8.85 -1.50 -9.51
N LEU A 193 7.89 -0.58 -9.42
CA LEU A 193 6.76 -0.51 -10.36
C LEU A 193 7.22 -0.25 -11.79
N ALA A 194 8.25 0.58 -12.02
CA ALA A 194 8.78 0.81 -13.37
C ALA A 194 9.44 -0.45 -13.97
N GLU A 195 10.04 -1.29 -13.14
CA GLU A 195 10.66 -2.56 -13.55
C GLU A 195 9.62 -3.69 -13.78
N HIS A 196 8.45 -3.58 -13.15
CA HIS A 196 7.39 -4.60 -13.16
C HIS A 196 6.13 -4.16 -13.93
N ASP A 197 6.16 -3.01 -14.62
CA ASP A 197 5.05 -2.55 -15.45
C ASP A 197 5.06 -3.24 -16.82
N ALA A 198 4.10 -4.12 -17.04
CA ALA A 198 3.87 -4.75 -18.33
C ALA A 198 2.93 -3.86 -19.18
N HIS A 199 3.49 -2.79 -19.73
CA HIS A 199 2.76 -1.88 -20.60
C HIS A 199 2.14 -2.57 -21.82
N PHE A 200 0.95 -2.13 -22.23
CA PHE A 200 0.27 -2.52 -23.47
C PHE A 200 -0.18 -3.98 -23.54
N THR A 201 -0.32 -4.65 -22.40
CA THR A 201 -0.88 -6.01 -22.32
C THR A 201 -2.40 -5.99 -22.32
N PHE A 202 -3.01 -4.86 -21.91
CA PHE A 202 -4.44 -4.66 -21.68
C PHE A 202 -5.03 -5.70 -20.72
N ALA A 203 -4.19 -6.27 -19.86
CA ALA A 203 -4.58 -7.25 -18.85
C ALA A 203 -5.13 -6.55 -17.60
N ASP A 204 -5.78 -7.33 -16.73
CA ASP A 204 -6.21 -6.83 -15.42
C ASP A 204 -5.03 -6.31 -14.59
N ASP A 205 -3.84 -6.89 -14.79
CA ASP A 205 -2.59 -6.50 -14.15
C ASP A 205 -2.12 -5.09 -14.52
N GLU A 206 -2.40 -4.61 -15.73
CA GLU A 206 -2.04 -3.25 -16.15
C GLU A 206 -2.86 -2.21 -15.39
N LEU A 207 -4.13 -2.51 -15.08
CA LEU A 207 -4.97 -1.65 -14.23
C LEU A 207 -4.52 -1.69 -12.77
N ALA A 208 -4.08 -2.85 -12.26
CA ALA A 208 -3.52 -2.95 -10.91
C ALA A 208 -2.20 -2.18 -10.78
N ALA A 209 -1.33 -2.25 -11.79
CA ALA A 209 -0.09 -1.46 -11.85
C ALA A 209 -0.37 0.05 -11.93
N TYR A 210 -1.36 0.44 -12.74
CA TYR A 210 -1.83 1.83 -12.80
C TYR A 210 -2.33 2.30 -11.42
N ALA A 211 -3.12 1.47 -10.71
CA ALA A 211 -3.61 1.78 -9.37
C ALA A 211 -2.47 1.99 -8.37
N ALA A 212 -1.43 1.15 -8.42
CA ALA A 212 -0.26 1.28 -7.53
C ALA A 212 0.49 2.59 -7.78
N LYS A 213 0.70 2.96 -9.04
CA LYS A 213 1.31 4.24 -9.40
C LYS A 213 0.45 5.42 -8.97
N LEU A 214 -0.86 5.38 -9.22
CA LEU A 214 -1.79 6.42 -8.82
C LEU A 214 -1.79 6.62 -7.29
N MET A 215 -1.80 5.52 -6.54
CA MET A 215 -1.70 5.51 -5.08
C MET A 215 -0.43 6.21 -4.60
N LEU A 216 0.73 5.91 -5.18
CA LEU A 216 1.98 6.57 -4.82
C LEU A 216 1.98 8.07 -5.15
N LEU A 217 1.41 8.48 -6.29
CA LEU A 217 1.25 9.90 -6.61
C LEU A 217 0.36 10.62 -5.59
N MET A 218 -0.73 9.99 -5.18
CA MET A 218 -1.64 10.56 -4.17
C MET A 218 -0.95 10.67 -2.80
N ARG A 219 -0.24 9.61 -2.38
CA ARG A 219 0.54 9.61 -1.14
C ARG A 219 1.59 10.72 -1.14
N TRP A 220 2.35 10.84 -2.23
CA TRP A 220 3.36 11.89 -2.38
C TRP A 220 2.74 13.29 -2.32
N HIS A 221 1.60 13.49 -2.98
CA HIS A 221 0.89 14.76 -2.95
C HIS A 221 0.46 15.16 -1.53
N ARG A 222 -0.10 14.22 -0.75
CA ARG A 222 -0.48 14.49 0.66
C ARG A 222 0.72 14.85 1.52
N LEU A 223 1.85 14.16 1.35
CA LEU A 223 3.09 14.49 2.06
C LEU A 223 3.55 15.92 1.77
N GLU A 224 3.50 16.36 0.50
CA GLU A 224 3.84 17.73 0.13
C GLU A 224 2.87 18.78 0.67
N GLN A 225 1.58 18.46 0.82
CA GLN A 225 0.62 19.39 1.43
C GLN A 225 0.87 19.50 2.94
N ALA A 226 1.07 18.37 3.63
CA ALA A 226 1.35 18.36 5.06
C ALA A 226 2.61 19.16 5.42
N GLU A 227 3.68 19.05 4.62
CA GLU A 227 4.92 19.84 4.79
C GLU A 227 4.65 21.34 4.61
N LYS A 228 3.91 21.72 3.57
CA LYS A 228 3.53 23.13 3.32
C LYS A 228 2.62 23.71 4.41
N GLU A 229 1.82 22.88 5.07
CA GLU A 229 0.97 23.30 6.19
C GLU A 229 1.80 23.50 7.45
N ALA A 230 2.70 22.55 7.77
CA ALA A 230 3.62 22.67 8.90
C ALA A 230 4.53 23.91 8.81
N ASP A 231 5.02 24.25 7.61
CA ASP A 231 5.84 25.43 7.36
C ASP A 231 5.08 26.76 7.52
N LYS A 232 3.75 26.76 7.40
CA LYS A 232 2.93 27.99 7.57
C LYS A 232 2.60 28.29 9.04
N GLU A 233 2.71 27.31 9.92
CA GLU A 233 2.45 27.45 11.35
C GLU A 233 3.67 27.93 12.16
N HIS A 234 4.85 27.99 11.53
CA HIS A 234 6.11 28.50 12.10
C HIS A 234 6.45 29.93 11.62
#